data_AF-A0A420RI49-F1
#
_entry.id   AF-A0A420RI49-F1
#
_cell.length_a   1.000
_cell.length_b   1.000
_cell.length_c   1.000
_cell.angle_alpha   90.00
_cell.angle_beta   90.00
_cell.angle_gamma   90.00
#
_symmetry.space_group_name_H-M   'P 1'
#
loop_
_entity.id
_entity.type
_entity.pdbx_description
1 polymer ?
#
loop_
_entity_poly.entity_id
_entity_poly.type
_entity_poly.pdbx_seq_one_letter_code
_entity_poly.pdbx_strand_id
1 'polypeptide(L)'
;MIGVPEAHRHFGSTIGGEVLDVLHTLGVSPEKIGYFTLDNAENNDTAMEVIGAELGFDGRLRRGRCIGHTINLPAKALLFGKNANAFEQQLSGAEALSDTEYAQWRKKGPVGKLHNIVVDVRISHRLIYLFKEVQKDEINRAATLKLRSKKPLKLITDNDTRWLSQLYMIRRALRLKTSIELLLIKYKAQWEDENRSKKTGQVTQAKLAKKPRILRDENQLTDKDWEVLYHLEAILTVFETVVKTLEGDGHIRRRKQGWTGSYGNIWDVVLGYELLLNTLEEYKQLAADFPDPEHFRIGINLAWDKLDEYYQRLDETPIYYTAMALHPAYRWDWFDETWAHKPSWVEKAKEMVADVWLSDYAHLEVR
;
A
#
# COMPACT_ATOMS: atom_id res chain seq x y z
N MET A 1 -0.31 -23.80 7.98
CA MET A 1 -0.01 -23.16 9.27
C MET A 1 0.57 -24.24 10.16
N ILE A 2 1.82 -24.08 10.60
CA ILE A 2 2.60 -25.11 11.31
C ILE A 2 2.70 -24.86 12.83
N GLY A 3 2.35 -23.64 13.29
CA GLY A 3 2.26 -23.27 14.69
C GLY A 3 1.78 -21.81 14.84
N VAL A 4 1.24 -21.46 16.01
CA VAL A 4 0.97 -20.07 16.44
C VAL A 4 1.41 -19.95 17.90
N PRO A 5 2.73 -19.98 18.17
CA PRO A 5 3.24 -19.90 19.54
C PRO A 5 2.95 -18.52 20.13
N GLU A 6 2.58 -18.48 21.41
CA GLU A 6 2.40 -17.23 22.14
C GLU A 6 3.75 -16.79 22.71
N ALA A 7 4.47 -15.93 21.97
CA ALA A 7 5.67 -15.31 22.51
C ALA A 7 5.26 -14.29 23.58
N HIS A 8 5.36 -14.66 24.87
CA HIS A 8 5.04 -13.78 26.00
C HIS A 8 5.89 -12.49 26.04
N ARG A 9 7.02 -12.46 25.30
CA ARG A 9 7.87 -11.29 25.10
C ARG A 9 8.32 -11.22 23.63
N HIS A 10 8.21 -10.05 23.02
CA HIS A 10 8.59 -9.81 21.61
C HIS A 10 10.08 -9.50 21.42
N PHE A 11 10.96 -10.05 22.26
CA PHE A 11 12.41 -9.97 22.03
C PHE A 11 12.82 -10.93 20.91
N GLY A 12 13.77 -10.51 20.07
CA GLY A 12 14.20 -11.33 18.93
C GLY A 12 14.72 -12.71 19.35
N SER A 13 15.44 -12.79 20.46
CA SER A 13 15.90 -14.08 21.02
C SER A 13 14.75 -15.00 21.44
N THR A 14 13.67 -14.45 22.00
CA THR A 14 12.47 -15.22 22.32
C THR A 14 11.79 -15.71 21.06
N ILE A 15 11.63 -14.86 20.05
CA ILE A 15 11.05 -15.24 18.75
C ILE A 15 11.88 -16.36 18.10
N GLY A 16 13.21 -16.23 18.07
CA GLY A 16 14.11 -17.24 17.53
C GLY A 16 13.99 -18.59 18.24
N GLY A 17 13.99 -18.59 19.57
CA GLY A 17 13.81 -19.80 20.38
C GLY A 17 12.48 -20.51 20.10
N GLU A 18 11.37 -19.78 20.07
CA GLU A 18 10.04 -20.35 19.78
C GLU A 18 9.97 -20.97 18.37
N VAL A 19 10.62 -20.34 17.38
CA VAL A 19 10.71 -20.90 16.02
C VAL A 19 11.50 -22.21 16.02
N LEU A 20 12.64 -22.26 16.73
CA LEU A 20 13.45 -23.46 16.86
C LEU A 20 12.70 -24.60 17.57
N ASP A 21 11.97 -24.30 18.65
CA ASP A 21 11.14 -25.27 19.37
C ASP A 21 10.06 -25.88 18.48
N VAL A 22 9.41 -25.05 17.64
CA VAL A 22 8.42 -25.53 16.65
C VAL A 22 9.09 -26.45 15.62
N LEU A 23 10.24 -26.05 15.06
CA LEU A 23 10.97 -26.86 14.09
C LEU A 23 11.40 -28.21 14.69
N HIS A 24 11.92 -28.20 15.91
CA HIS A 24 12.30 -29.40 16.65
C HIS A 24 11.09 -30.30 16.93
N THR A 25 9.97 -29.73 17.40
CA THR A 25 8.73 -30.47 17.67
C THR A 25 8.18 -31.16 16.42
N LEU A 26 8.34 -30.54 15.26
CA LEU A 26 7.90 -31.10 13.97
C LEU A 26 8.93 -32.06 13.36
N GLY A 27 10.10 -32.24 13.97
CA GLY A 27 11.18 -33.07 13.43
C GLY A 27 11.74 -32.55 12.10
N VAL A 28 11.69 -31.24 11.88
CA VAL A 28 12.28 -30.60 10.69
C VAL A 28 13.78 -30.52 10.91
N SER A 29 14.52 -31.28 10.11
CA SER A 29 15.97 -31.31 10.19
C SER A 29 16.61 -30.05 9.57
N PRO A 30 17.75 -29.57 10.07
CA PRO A 30 18.39 -28.33 9.60
C PRO A 30 18.64 -28.29 8.09
N GLU A 31 19.01 -29.42 7.49
CA GLU A 31 19.28 -29.55 6.05
C GLU A 31 18.03 -29.36 5.16
N LYS A 32 16.83 -29.36 5.75
CA LYS A 32 15.56 -29.09 5.05
C LYS A 32 15.14 -27.62 5.11
N ILE A 33 15.90 -26.79 5.83
CA ILE A 33 15.55 -25.39 6.07
C ILE A 33 16.32 -24.51 5.08
N GLY A 34 15.59 -23.89 4.14
CA GLY A 34 16.15 -22.99 3.14
C GLY A 34 16.20 -21.53 3.60
N TYR A 35 15.04 -20.86 3.60
CA TYR A 35 14.94 -19.42 3.85
C TYR A 35 13.75 -19.09 4.75
N PHE A 36 13.83 -17.95 5.42
CA PHE A 36 12.80 -17.41 6.30
C PHE A 36 12.24 -16.13 5.71
N THR A 37 10.92 -15.95 5.72
CA THR A 37 10.29 -14.67 5.35
C THR A 37 9.69 -14.03 6.59
N LEU A 38 10.23 -12.88 7.00
CA LEU A 38 9.84 -12.18 8.22
C LEU A 38 9.46 -10.72 7.89
N ASP A 39 8.62 -10.09 8.72
CA ASP A 39 8.37 -8.66 8.56
C ASP A 39 9.64 -7.83 8.85
N ASN A 40 9.57 -6.52 8.59
CA ASN A 40 10.73 -5.64 8.64
C ASN A 40 11.11 -5.17 10.06
N ALA A 41 10.53 -5.73 11.13
CA ALA A 41 10.87 -5.35 12.49
C ALA A 41 12.33 -5.72 12.84
N GLU A 42 12.98 -4.89 13.67
CA GLU A 42 14.38 -5.06 14.07
C GLU A 42 14.61 -6.31 14.93
N ASN A 43 13.62 -6.69 15.75
CA ASN A 43 13.70 -7.92 16.55
C ASN A 43 13.80 -9.19 15.67
N ASN A 44 13.38 -9.14 14.41
CA ASN A 44 13.57 -10.23 13.46
C ASN A 44 15.01 -10.34 12.94
N ASP A 45 15.83 -9.28 13.02
CA ASP A 45 17.27 -9.40 12.77
C ASP A 45 17.90 -10.28 13.86
N THR A 46 17.66 -9.94 15.13
CA THR A 46 18.15 -10.74 16.27
C THR A 46 17.57 -12.17 16.28
N ALA A 47 16.32 -12.36 15.87
CA ALA A 47 15.74 -13.70 15.76
C ALA A 47 16.51 -14.56 14.74
N MET A 48 16.86 -13.98 13.59
CA MET A 48 17.62 -14.68 12.55
C MET A 48 19.07 -14.96 12.96
N GLU A 49 19.70 -14.10 13.77
CA GLU A 49 21.00 -14.38 14.38
C GLU A 49 20.94 -15.62 15.28
N VAL A 50 19.92 -15.70 16.14
CA VAL A 50 19.72 -16.87 17.03
C VAL A 50 19.44 -18.14 16.25
N ILE A 51 18.53 -18.08 15.27
CA ILE A 51 18.19 -19.23 14.42
C ILE A 51 19.42 -19.68 13.62
N GLY A 52 20.16 -18.75 13.02
CA GLY A 52 21.35 -19.06 12.23
C GLY A 52 22.47 -19.69 13.07
N ALA A 53 22.68 -19.20 14.30
CA ALA A 53 23.65 -19.78 15.22
C ALA A 53 23.31 -21.24 15.59
N GLU A 54 22.04 -21.55 15.84
CA GLU A 54 21.61 -22.91 16.18
C GLU A 54 21.64 -23.86 14.96
N LEU A 55 21.27 -23.36 13.78
CA LEU A 55 21.15 -24.16 12.57
C LEU A 55 22.42 -24.19 11.69
N GLY A 56 23.47 -23.44 12.07
CA GLY A 56 24.76 -23.46 11.40
C GLY A 56 24.83 -22.66 10.09
N PHE A 57 24.09 -21.55 9.96
CA PHE A 57 24.13 -20.68 8.79
C PHE A 57 24.16 -19.18 9.16
N ASP A 58 24.56 -18.31 8.22
CA ASP A 58 24.38 -16.86 8.37
C ASP A 58 22.90 -16.49 8.19
N GLY A 59 22.25 -16.10 9.30
CA GLY A 59 20.85 -15.72 9.32
C GLY A 59 20.50 -14.56 8.39
N ARG A 60 21.44 -13.64 8.15
CA ARG A 60 21.24 -12.50 7.24
C ARG A 60 21.03 -12.97 5.81
N LEU A 61 21.84 -13.92 5.35
CA LEU A 61 21.76 -14.47 4.00
C LEU A 61 20.50 -15.31 3.78
N ARG A 62 19.81 -15.74 4.85
CA ARG A 62 18.59 -16.56 4.77
C ARG A 62 17.31 -15.83 5.18
N ARG A 63 17.36 -14.53 5.42
CA ARG A 63 16.20 -13.69 5.79
C ARG A 63 15.62 -12.93 4.59
N GLY A 64 14.60 -13.51 3.97
CA GLY A 64 13.69 -12.75 3.11
C GLY A 64 12.85 -11.75 3.92
N ARG A 65 12.70 -10.53 3.40
CA ARG A 65 11.80 -9.52 4.00
C ARG A 65 10.39 -9.69 3.42
N CYS A 66 9.38 -9.51 4.27
CA CYS A 66 7.97 -9.59 3.86
C CYS A 66 7.66 -8.52 2.82
N ILE A 67 7.44 -8.95 1.57
CA ILE A 67 7.26 -8.04 0.44
C ILE A 67 6.01 -7.16 0.59
N GLY A 68 4.92 -7.72 1.14
CA GLY A 68 3.74 -6.92 1.45
C GLY A 68 4.05 -5.77 2.42
N HIS A 69 4.95 -5.99 3.38
CA HIS A 69 5.40 -4.93 4.28
C HIS A 69 6.35 -3.94 3.59
N THR A 70 7.32 -4.42 2.83
CA THR A 70 8.30 -3.53 2.16
C THR A 70 7.66 -2.66 1.09
N ILE A 71 6.67 -3.15 0.34
CA ILE A 71 5.91 -2.38 -0.65
C ILE A 71 4.92 -1.39 0.02
N ASN A 72 4.53 -1.63 1.27
CA ASN A 72 3.66 -0.72 2.00
C ASN A 72 4.32 0.60 2.36
N LEU A 73 5.59 0.56 2.67
CA LEU A 73 6.36 1.74 3.03
C LEU A 73 6.42 2.79 1.91
N PRO A 74 6.77 2.44 0.64
CA PRO A 74 6.71 3.39 -0.46
C PRO A 74 5.28 3.82 -0.81
N ALA A 75 4.26 2.95 -0.68
CA ALA A 75 2.86 3.36 -0.87
C ALA A 75 2.42 4.43 0.15
N LYS A 76 2.84 4.29 1.41
CA LYS A 76 2.59 5.29 2.46
C LYS A 76 3.38 6.58 2.21
N ALA A 77 4.64 6.46 1.77
CA ALA A 77 5.45 7.62 1.40
C ALA A 77 4.82 8.41 0.24
N LEU A 78 4.23 7.71 -0.75
CA LEU A 78 3.48 8.30 -1.85
C LEU A 78 2.29 9.14 -1.36
N LEU A 79 1.53 8.61 -0.40
CA LEU A 79 0.28 9.23 0.06
C LEU A 79 0.49 10.30 1.12
N PHE A 80 1.41 10.09 2.07
CA PHE A 80 1.53 10.91 3.27
C PHE A 80 2.84 11.73 3.32
N GLY A 81 3.74 11.52 2.35
CA GLY A 81 5.04 12.16 2.30
C GLY A 81 5.98 11.67 3.41
N LYS A 82 6.88 12.56 3.86
CA LYS A 82 7.86 12.23 4.90
C LYS A 82 7.20 11.86 6.22
N ASN A 83 7.82 10.94 6.95
CA ASN A 83 7.41 10.50 8.29
C ASN A 83 5.97 9.97 8.34
N ALA A 84 5.56 9.19 7.33
CA ALA A 84 4.21 8.61 7.25
C ALA A 84 3.81 7.84 8.53
N ASN A 85 4.71 7.01 9.07
CA ASN A 85 4.44 6.27 10.30
C ASN A 85 4.24 7.20 11.52
N ALA A 86 5.02 8.27 11.62
CA ALA A 86 4.88 9.24 12.72
C ALA A 86 3.56 10.02 12.59
N PHE A 87 3.10 10.28 11.37
CA PHE A 87 1.79 10.87 11.13
C PHE A 87 0.66 9.93 11.59
N GLU A 88 0.70 8.65 11.21
CA GLU A 88 -0.31 7.67 11.63
C GLU A 88 -0.34 7.49 13.16
N GLN A 89 0.82 7.47 13.83
CA GLN A 89 0.91 7.38 15.29
C GLN A 89 0.33 8.59 16.04
N GLN A 90 0.17 9.74 15.38
CA GLN A 90 -0.44 10.93 15.98
C GLN A 90 -1.97 10.90 15.92
N LEU A 91 -2.56 9.98 15.16
CA LEU A 91 -4.00 9.86 15.00
C LEU A 91 -4.60 9.17 16.23
N SER A 92 -5.70 9.71 16.76
CA SER A 92 -6.36 9.15 17.96
C SER A 92 -7.06 7.81 17.70
N GLY A 93 -7.31 7.47 16.43
CA GLY A 93 -8.16 6.34 16.03
C GLY A 93 -9.65 6.54 16.35
N ALA A 94 -10.05 7.73 16.80
CA ALA A 94 -11.46 8.05 17.07
C ALA A 94 -12.28 8.09 15.77
N GLU A 95 -13.56 7.72 15.87
CA GLU A 95 -14.45 7.74 14.70
C GLU A 95 -14.71 9.16 14.18
N ALA A 96 -14.73 10.16 15.06
CA ALA A 96 -14.89 11.57 14.71
C ALA A 96 -13.58 12.34 14.91
N LEU A 97 -13.16 13.07 13.88
CA LEU A 97 -11.93 13.87 13.91
C LEU A 97 -12.08 15.12 14.79
N SER A 98 -11.08 15.37 15.63
CA SER A 98 -10.86 16.69 16.25
C SER A 98 -10.50 17.74 15.19
N ASP A 99 -10.60 19.04 15.51
CA ASP A 99 -10.19 20.11 14.60
C ASP A 99 -8.68 20.06 14.27
N THR A 100 -7.87 19.59 15.23
CA THR A 100 -6.43 19.38 15.05
C THR A 100 -6.15 18.27 14.05
N GLU A 101 -6.77 17.10 14.22
CA GLU A 101 -6.61 15.96 13.31
C GLU A 101 -7.11 16.29 11.90
N TYR A 102 -8.25 16.96 11.81
CA TYR A 102 -8.79 17.40 10.53
C TYR A 102 -7.80 18.31 9.78
N ALA A 103 -7.14 19.24 10.49
CA ALA A 103 -6.12 20.10 9.93
C ALA A 103 -4.83 19.33 9.54
N GLN A 104 -4.44 18.32 10.33
CA GLN A 104 -3.30 17.45 10.00
C GLN A 104 -3.56 16.63 8.74
N TRP A 105 -4.75 16.03 8.61
CA TRP A 105 -5.17 15.34 7.39
C TRP A 105 -5.17 16.28 6.18
N ARG A 106 -5.71 17.49 6.30
CA ARG A 106 -5.68 18.47 5.20
C ARG A 106 -4.26 18.75 4.69
N LYS A 107 -3.24 18.74 5.57
CA LYS A 107 -1.83 18.94 5.19
C LYS A 107 -1.25 17.78 4.38
N LYS A 108 -1.95 16.64 4.27
CA LYS A 108 -1.57 15.52 3.38
C LYS A 108 -2.09 15.70 1.95
N GLY A 109 -2.61 16.88 1.60
CA GLY A 109 -3.04 17.19 0.24
C GLY A 109 -4.37 16.51 -0.14
N PRO A 110 -4.55 16.15 -1.43
CA PRO A 110 -5.82 15.62 -1.94
C PRO A 110 -6.33 14.39 -1.18
N VAL A 111 -5.45 13.43 -0.83
CA VAL A 111 -5.85 12.22 -0.11
C VAL A 111 -6.37 12.51 1.29
N GLY A 112 -5.78 13.48 1.99
CA GLY A 112 -6.21 13.84 3.33
C GLY A 112 -7.47 14.72 3.36
N LYS A 113 -7.67 15.59 2.36
CA LYS A 113 -8.97 16.24 2.13
C LYS A 113 -10.07 15.21 1.86
N LEU A 114 -9.78 14.19 1.05
CA LEU A 114 -10.71 13.11 0.79
C LEU A 114 -11.04 12.32 2.06
N HIS A 115 -10.03 11.93 2.85
CA HIS A 115 -10.21 11.26 4.15
C HIS A 115 -11.21 12.02 5.03
N ASN A 116 -10.97 13.32 5.21
CA ASN A 116 -11.83 14.20 5.98
C ASN A 116 -13.29 14.22 5.50
N ILE A 117 -13.51 14.32 4.18
CA ILE A 117 -14.86 14.26 3.58
C ILE A 117 -15.51 12.90 3.87
N VAL A 118 -14.78 11.80 3.68
CA VAL A 118 -15.29 10.45 3.93
C VAL A 118 -15.71 10.29 5.39
N VAL A 119 -14.87 10.71 6.34
CA VAL A 119 -15.17 10.62 7.78
C VAL A 119 -16.41 11.43 8.12
N ASP A 120 -16.48 12.71 7.75
CA ASP A 120 -17.62 13.58 8.08
C ASP A 120 -18.93 13.01 7.50
N VAL A 121 -18.92 12.51 6.26
CA VAL A 121 -20.08 11.88 5.63
C VAL A 121 -20.47 10.58 6.32
N ARG A 122 -19.51 9.80 6.83
CA ARG A 122 -19.75 8.50 7.46
C ARG A 122 -20.30 8.58 8.87
N ILE A 123 -20.02 9.66 9.60
CA ILE A 123 -20.45 9.84 10.99
C ILE A 123 -21.74 10.68 11.12
N SER A 124 -22.02 11.56 10.16
CA SER A 124 -23.20 12.44 10.23
C SER A 124 -24.43 11.81 9.63
N HIS A 125 -25.45 11.49 10.44
CA HIS A 125 -26.75 11.01 9.96
C HIS A 125 -27.35 11.88 8.85
N ARG A 126 -27.21 13.21 8.99
CA ARG A 126 -27.68 14.18 7.99
C ARG A 126 -26.94 14.00 6.66
N LEU A 127 -25.61 13.92 6.67
CA LEU A 127 -24.82 13.74 5.46
C LEU A 127 -25.04 12.36 4.83
N ILE A 128 -25.16 11.29 5.63
CA ILE A 128 -25.51 9.95 5.14
C ILE A 128 -26.84 9.98 4.39
N TYR A 129 -27.84 10.67 4.94
CA TYR A 129 -29.17 10.78 4.33
C TYR A 129 -29.11 11.57 3.03
N LEU A 130 -28.52 12.77 3.04
CA LEU A 130 -28.35 13.60 1.84
C LEU A 130 -27.56 12.87 0.75
N PHE A 131 -26.51 12.14 1.11
CA PHE A 131 -25.67 11.39 0.16
C PHE A 131 -26.44 10.24 -0.48
N LYS A 132 -27.33 9.58 0.26
CA LYS A 132 -28.25 8.57 -0.30
C LYS A 132 -29.29 9.21 -1.22
N GLU A 133 -29.81 10.38 -0.88
CA GLU A 133 -30.79 11.08 -1.71
C GLU A 133 -30.21 11.49 -3.06
N VAL A 134 -29.05 12.17 -3.08
CA VAL A 134 -28.43 12.59 -4.35
C VAL A 134 -28.14 11.39 -5.25
N GLN A 135 -27.66 10.27 -4.69
CA GLN A 135 -27.45 9.04 -5.45
C GLN A 135 -28.76 8.43 -5.98
N LYS A 136 -29.85 8.46 -5.20
CA LYS A 136 -31.15 7.98 -5.69
C LYS A 136 -31.63 8.81 -6.88
N ASP A 137 -31.47 10.12 -6.81
CA ASP A 137 -31.84 11.02 -7.90
C ASP A 137 -31.02 10.72 -9.17
N GLU A 138 -29.71 10.52 -9.03
CA GLU A 138 -28.82 10.11 -10.13
C GLU A 138 -29.23 8.74 -10.72
N ILE A 139 -29.48 7.74 -9.86
CA ILE A 139 -29.89 6.39 -10.26
C ILE A 139 -31.23 6.44 -11.00
N ASN A 140 -32.22 7.18 -10.50
CA ASN A 140 -33.54 7.29 -11.11
C ASN A 140 -33.49 7.96 -12.48
N ARG A 141 -32.60 8.95 -12.65
CA ARG A 141 -32.39 9.66 -13.93
C ARG A 141 -31.48 8.90 -14.91
N ALA A 142 -30.90 7.78 -14.51
CA ALA A 142 -29.95 7.07 -15.35
C ALA A 142 -30.58 6.56 -16.66
N ALA A 143 -29.80 6.55 -17.74
CA ALA A 143 -30.29 6.24 -19.09
C ALA A 143 -30.71 4.77 -19.28
N THR A 144 -30.12 3.83 -18.55
CA THR A 144 -30.36 2.39 -18.76
C THR A 144 -31.00 1.72 -17.54
N LEU A 145 -31.81 0.69 -17.78
CA LEU A 145 -32.42 -0.12 -16.70
C LEU A 145 -31.37 -0.75 -15.78
N LYS A 146 -30.21 -1.15 -16.33
CA LYS A 146 -29.07 -1.66 -15.55
C LYS A 146 -28.50 -0.63 -14.57
N LEU A 147 -28.53 0.66 -14.92
CA LEU A 147 -28.08 1.72 -14.02
C LEU A 147 -29.17 2.05 -12.99
N ARG A 148 -30.45 2.07 -13.39
CA ARG A 148 -31.60 2.30 -12.49
C ARG A 148 -31.78 1.19 -11.44
N SER A 149 -31.29 -0.01 -11.69
CA SER A 149 -31.34 -1.13 -10.74
C SER A 149 -30.21 -1.11 -9.69
N LYS A 150 -29.23 -0.21 -9.83
CA LYS A 150 -28.16 -0.06 -8.82
C LYS A 150 -28.72 0.49 -7.51
N LYS A 151 -28.05 0.17 -6.41
CA LYS A 151 -28.36 0.73 -5.08
C LYS A 151 -27.35 1.82 -4.72
N PRO A 152 -27.76 2.84 -3.93
CA PRO A 152 -26.83 3.81 -3.37
C PRO A 152 -25.70 3.12 -2.60
N LEU A 153 -24.49 3.63 -2.77
CA LEU A 153 -23.27 3.12 -2.16
C LEU A 153 -22.82 4.01 -1.00
N LYS A 154 -22.21 3.39 0.01
CA LYS A 154 -21.50 4.12 1.08
C LYS A 154 -20.10 4.50 0.62
N LEU A 155 -19.55 5.60 1.14
CA LEU A 155 -18.11 5.84 1.06
C LEU A 155 -17.35 4.78 1.87
N ILE A 156 -16.12 4.47 1.47
CA ILE A 156 -15.24 3.52 2.17
C ILE A 156 -14.28 4.35 3.00
N THR A 157 -14.30 4.16 4.31
CA THR A 157 -13.28 4.69 5.23
C THR A 157 -12.00 3.87 5.07
N ASP A 158 -10.87 4.56 4.95
CA ASP A 158 -9.56 3.93 5.09
C ASP A 158 -9.29 3.51 6.54
N ASN A 159 -8.22 2.73 6.72
CA ASN A 159 -7.84 2.13 7.99
C ASN A 159 -6.36 1.75 7.98
N ASP A 160 -5.62 2.24 8.97
CA ASP A 160 -4.15 2.13 9.04
C ASP A 160 -3.67 0.67 9.14
N THR A 161 -4.49 -0.22 9.70
CA THR A 161 -4.14 -1.64 9.86
C THR A 161 -4.42 -2.49 8.62
N ARG A 162 -5.13 -1.97 7.62
CA ARG A 162 -5.47 -2.72 6.38
C ARG A 162 -4.67 -2.20 5.21
N TRP A 163 -3.93 -3.11 4.58
CA TRP A 163 -3.17 -2.87 3.35
C TRP A 163 -4.01 -2.19 2.27
N LEU A 164 -3.49 -1.08 1.71
CA LEU A 164 -4.11 -0.28 0.65
C LEU A 164 -5.55 0.17 0.93
N SER A 165 -5.93 0.37 2.20
CA SER A 165 -7.25 0.88 2.55
C SER A 165 -7.55 2.25 1.91
N GLN A 166 -6.53 3.10 1.77
CA GLN A 166 -6.60 4.38 1.05
C GLN A 166 -6.91 4.19 -0.44
N LEU A 167 -6.35 3.18 -1.10
CA LEU A 167 -6.71 2.88 -2.51
C LEU A 167 -8.20 2.57 -2.65
N TYR A 168 -8.77 1.77 -1.73
CA TYR A 168 -10.20 1.45 -1.78
C TYR A 168 -11.09 2.67 -1.48
N MET A 169 -10.65 3.56 -0.58
CA MET A 169 -11.29 4.86 -0.36
C MET A 169 -11.28 5.70 -1.64
N ILE A 170 -10.11 5.87 -2.26
CA ILE A 170 -9.92 6.65 -3.49
C ILE A 170 -10.79 6.08 -4.63
N ARG A 171 -10.72 4.78 -4.91
CA ARG A 171 -11.55 4.10 -5.92
C ARG A 171 -13.03 4.33 -5.70
N ARG A 172 -13.49 4.24 -4.44
CA ARG A 172 -14.89 4.49 -4.11
C ARG A 172 -15.27 5.96 -4.32
N ALA A 173 -14.39 6.88 -3.96
CA ALA A 173 -14.61 8.31 -4.12
C ALA A 173 -14.66 8.72 -5.59
N LEU A 174 -13.72 8.26 -6.42
CA LEU A 174 -13.71 8.52 -7.86
C LEU A 174 -14.99 8.01 -8.53
N ARG A 175 -15.44 6.80 -8.17
CA ARG A 175 -16.73 6.26 -8.65
C ARG A 175 -17.95 7.10 -8.22
N LEU A 176 -17.84 7.83 -7.11
CA LEU A 176 -18.92 8.64 -6.53
C LEU A 176 -18.61 10.15 -6.60
N LYS A 177 -17.70 10.59 -7.48
CA LYS A 177 -17.28 12.00 -7.59
C LYS A 177 -18.48 12.93 -7.72
N THR A 178 -19.34 12.68 -8.71
CA THR A 178 -20.55 13.46 -8.95
C THR A 178 -21.49 13.46 -7.74
N SER A 179 -21.70 12.31 -7.10
CA SER A 179 -22.54 12.22 -5.90
C SER A 179 -21.96 13.02 -4.72
N ILE A 180 -20.62 13.05 -4.56
CA ILE A 180 -19.94 13.83 -3.52
C ILE A 180 -20.10 15.32 -3.78
N GLU A 181 -19.90 15.78 -5.02
CA GLU A 181 -20.07 17.17 -5.41
C GLU A 181 -21.52 17.64 -5.21
N LEU A 182 -22.49 16.84 -5.66
CA LEU A 182 -23.92 17.13 -5.47
C LEU A 182 -24.32 17.16 -3.99
N LEU A 183 -23.75 16.28 -3.17
CA LEU A 183 -23.94 16.31 -1.71
C LEU A 183 -23.47 17.65 -1.14
N LEU A 184 -22.26 18.09 -1.47
CA LEU A 184 -21.67 19.33 -0.94
C LEU A 184 -22.47 20.56 -1.37
N ILE A 185 -22.90 20.60 -2.64
CA ILE A 185 -23.78 21.65 -3.16
C ILE A 185 -25.11 21.68 -2.40
N LYS A 186 -25.78 20.53 -2.28
CA LYS A 186 -27.08 20.44 -1.59
C LYS A 186 -26.95 20.78 -0.11
N TYR A 187 -25.91 20.30 0.56
CA TYR A 187 -25.68 20.59 1.98
C TYR A 187 -25.36 22.07 2.21
N LYS A 188 -24.53 22.68 1.35
CA LYS A 188 -24.26 24.12 1.38
C LYS A 188 -25.55 24.94 1.25
N ALA A 189 -26.39 24.61 0.27
CA ALA A 189 -27.66 25.32 0.06
C ALA A 189 -28.59 25.22 1.29
N GLN A 190 -28.76 24.02 1.86
CA GLN A 190 -29.57 23.85 3.08
C GLN A 190 -29.00 24.61 4.28
N TRP A 191 -27.69 24.56 4.48
CA TRP A 191 -27.06 25.27 5.58
C TRP A 191 -27.19 26.79 5.43
N GLU A 192 -27.05 27.32 4.22
CA GLU A 192 -27.26 28.74 3.94
C GLU A 192 -28.71 29.14 4.22
N ASP A 193 -29.70 28.38 3.72
CA ASP A 193 -31.12 28.65 3.97
C ASP A 193 -31.46 28.69 5.47
N GLU A 194 -30.96 27.72 6.24
CA GLU A 194 -31.12 27.66 7.70
C GLU A 194 -30.46 28.83 8.45
N ASN A 195 -29.51 29.53 7.83
CA ASN A 195 -28.70 30.57 8.48
C ASN A 195 -28.80 31.96 7.83
N ARG A 196 -29.68 32.13 6.83
CA ARG A 196 -30.00 33.44 6.24
C ARG A 196 -30.81 34.30 7.20
N SER A 197 -30.47 35.59 7.24
CA SER A 197 -31.26 36.59 7.95
C SER A 197 -32.60 36.79 7.25
N LYS A 198 -33.71 36.68 8.00
CA LYS A 198 -35.06 36.99 7.47
C LYS A 198 -35.21 38.45 7.01
N LYS A 199 -34.36 39.36 7.50
CA LYS A 199 -34.40 40.79 7.14
C LYS A 199 -33.59 41.13 5.89
N THR A 200 -32.42 40.51 5.71
CA THR A 200 -31.47 40.87 4.65
C THR A 200 -31.30 39.79 3.59
N GLY A 201 -31.82 38.59 3.80
CA GLY A 201 -31.67 37.44 2.89
C GLY A 201 -30.24 36.87 2.82
N GLN A 202 -29.31 37.43 3.59
CA GLN A 202 -27.88 37.09 3.59
C GLN A 202 -27.49 36.33 4.86
N VAL A 203 -26.48 35.46 4.75
CA VAL A 203 -25.86 34.79 5.89
C VAL A 203 -24.92 35.78 6.58
N THR A 204 -25.09 35.99 7.89
CA THR A 204 -24.26 36.93 8.65
C THR A 204 -22.83 36.41 8.84
N GLN A 205 -21.86 37.30 9.07
CA GLN A 205 -20.47 36.92 9.34
C GLN A 205 -20.32 36.00 10.57
N ALA A 206 -21.08 36.25 11.64
CA ALA A 206 -21.07 35.38 12.82
C ALA A 206 -21.55 33.95 12.52
N LYS A 207 -22.43 33.76 11.52
CA LYS A 207 -22.87 32.45 11.06
C LYS A 207 -21.85 31.81 10.13
N LEU A 208 -21.22 32.57 9.23
CA LEU A 208 -20.11 32.10 8.39
C LEU A 208 -18.94 31.58 9.24
N ALA A 209 -18.63 32.20 10.38
CA ALA A 209 -17.63 31.70 11.32
C ALA A 209 -17.96 30.31 11.89
N LYS A 210 -19.24 29.91 11.88
CA LYS A 210 -19.73 28.59 12.32
C LYS A 210 -20.03 27.65 11.15
N LYS A 211 -19.52 27.95 9.95
CA LYS A 211 -19.69 27.10 8.76
C LYS A 211 -19.09 25.71 9.04
N PRO A 212 -19.86 24.62 8.78
CA PRO A 212 -19.36 23.25 8.91
C PRO A 212 -18.04 23.08 8.18
N ARG A 213 -17.07 22.40 8.80
CA ARG A 213 -15.72 22.23 8.24
C ARG A 213 -15.73 21.60 6.85
N ILE A 214 -16.57 20.60 6.61
CA ILE A 214 -16.77 19.98 5.29
C ILE A 214 -17.26 20.95 4.21
N LEU A 215 -17.73 22.16 4.55
CA LEU A 215 -18.17 23.18 3.59
C LEU A 215 -17.18 24.34 3.44
N ARG A 216 -16.10 24.37 4.23
CA ARG A 216 -15.08 25.43 4.14
C ARG A 216 -14.19 25.19 2.91
N ASP A 217 -13.79 26.27 2.26
CA ASP A 217 -13.20 26.22 0.93
C ASP A 217 -11.83 25.50 0.95
N GLU A 218 -11.05 25.67 2.02
CA GLU A 218 -9.78 24.99 2.24
C GLU A 218 -9.91 23.46 2.40
N ASN A 219 -11.11 22.96 2.65
CA ASN A 219 -11.39 21.54 2.85
C ASN A 219 -12.03 20.87 1.62
N GLN A 220 -12.32 21.63 0.57
CA GLN A 220 -12.91 21.09 -0.65
C GLN A 220 -11.85 20.46 -1.56
N LEU A 221 -12.25 19.43 -2.30
CA LEU A 221 -11.48 18.91 -3.43
C LEU A 221 -11.78 19.77 -4.67
N THR A 222 -10.73 20.38 -5.21
CA THR A 222 -10.73 21.05 -6.51
C THR A 222 -10.66 20.04 -7.65
N ASP A 223 -10.86 20.48 -8.90
CA ASP A 223 -10.68 19.61 -10.07
C ASP A 223 -9.26 19.03 -10.15
N LYS A 224 -8.25 19.83 -9.78
CA LYS A 224 -6.85 19.37 -9.68
C LYS A 224 -6.67 18.32 -8.58
N ASP A 225 -7.31 18.50 -7.41
CA ASP A 225 -7.26 17.49 -6.35
C ASP A 225 -7.85 16.15 -6.84
N TRP A 226 -8.94 16.18 -7.62
CA TRP A 226 -9.53 14.98 -8.22
C TRP A 226 -8.64 14.33 -9.26
N GLU A 227 -7.94 15.11 -10.08
CA GLU A 227 -6.96 14.63 -11.06
C GLU A 227 -5.79 13.94 -10.36
N VAL A 228 -5.26 14.51 -9.27
CA VAL A 228 -4.22 13.85 -8.46
C VAL A 228 -4.73 12.54 -7.87
N LEU A 229 -5.97 12.50 -7.35
CA LEU A 229 -6.56 11.27 -6.82
C LEU A 229 -6.72 10.18 -7.89
N TYR A 230 -7.01 10.56 -9.14
CA TYR A 230 -7.05 9.64 -10.28
C TYR A 230 -5.67 9.03 -10.55
N HIS A 231 -4.61 9.85 -10.58
CA HIS A 231 -3.25 9.33 -10.78
C HIS A 231 -2.75 8.51 -9.60
N LEU A 232 -3.06 8.89 -8.35
CA LEU A 232 -2.76 8.09 -7.18
C LEU A 232 -3.45 6.71 -7.24
N GLU A 233 -4.71 6.65 -7.70
CA GLU A 233 -5.42 5.39 -7.91
C GLU A 233 -4.73 4.50 -8.93
N ALA A 234 -4.26 5.07 -10.04
CA ALA A 234 -3.57 4.34 -11.08
C ALA A 234 -2.22 3.78 -10.60
N ILE A 235 -1.40 4.59 -9.91
CA ILE A 235 -0.12 4.13 -9.34
C ILE A 235 -0.37 3.03 -8.31
N LEU A 236 -1.26 3.27 -7.34
CA LEU A 236 -1.54 2.31 -6.26
C LEU A 236 -2.18 1.02 -6.79
N THR A 237 -2.81 1.03 -7.95
CA THR A 237 -3.30 -0.19 -8.62
C THR A 237 -2.15 -1.09 -9.07
N VAL A 238 -1.02 -0.52 -9.51
CA VAL A 238 0.19 -1.30 -9.81
C VAL A 238 0.76 -1.91 -8.52
N PHE A 239 0.83 -1.13 -7.44
CA PHE A 239 1.21 -1.63 -6.10
C PHE A 239 0.32 -2.79 -5.64
N GLU A 240 -1.00 -2.63 -5.78
CA GLU A 240 -1.96 -3.68 -5.44
C GLU A 240 -1.73 -4.94 -6.27
N THR A 241 -1.45 -4.78 -7.57
CA THR A 241 -1.20 -5.89 -8.49
C THR A 241 0.05 -6.65 -8.08
N VAL A 242 1.16 -5.94 -7.82
CA VAL A 242 2.41 -6.58 -7.39
C VAL A 242 2.22 -7.33 -6.06
N VAL A 243 1.58 -6.72 -5.06
CA VAL A 243 1.36 -7.41 -3.78
C VAL A 243 0.43 -8.61 -3.95
N LYS A 244 -0.67 -8.51 -4.69
CA LYS A 244 -1.53 -9.66 -4.99
C LYS A 244 -0.79 -10.77 -5.73
N THR A 245 0.18 -10.40 -6.56
CA THR A 245 1.01 -11.37 -7.25
C THR A 245 1.95 -12.09 -6.30
N LEU A 246 2.49 -11.38 -5.29
CA LEU A 246 3.52 -11.88 -4.38
C LEU A 246 2.99 -12.47 -3.07
N GLU A 247 1.72 -12.25 -2.70
CA GLU A 247 1.10 -12.81 -1.48
C GLU A 247 0.65 -14.27 -1.61
N GLY A 248 0.87 -14.90 -2.78
CA GLY A 248 0.55 -16.30 -3.01
C GLY A 248 1.54 -17.26 -2.33
N ASP A 249 1.31 -18.56 -2.52
CA ASP A 249 2.09 -19.65 -1.90
C ASP A 249 2.81 -20.54 -2.92
N GLY A 250 3.05 -20.04 -4.13
CA GLY A 250 3.72 -20.75 -5.21
C GLY A 250 2.91 -21.90 -5.82
N HIS A 251 1.67 -22.13 -5.36
CA HIS A 251 0.89 -23.28 -5.80
C HIS A 251 -0.02 -22.93 -6.98
N ILE A 252 0.13 -23.70 -8.05
CA ILE A 252 -0.76 -23.65 -9.21
C ILE A 252 -2.13 -24.18 -8.79
N ARG A 253 -3.16 -23.33 -8.90
CA ARG A 253 -4.54 -23.68 -8.54
C ARG A 253 -5.51 -23.23 -9.62
N ARG A 254 -6.44 -24.13 -9.99
CA ARG A 254 -7.55 -23.81 -10.91
C ARG A 254 -8.62 -23.01 -10.17
N ARG A 255 -8.71 -21.71 -10.44
CA ARG A 255 -9.79 -20.85 -9.94
C ARG A 255 -10.98 -20.82 -10.91
N LYS A 256 -12.13 -20.32 -10.45
CA LYS A 256 -13.42 -20.27 -11.19
C LYS A 256 -13.35 -19.62 -12.59
N GLN A 257 -12.29 -18.86 -12.92
CA GLN A 257 -12.13 -18.14 -14.19
C GLN A 257 -11.17 -18.82 -15.20
N GLY A 258 -10.85 -20.10 -15.04
CA GLY A 258 -10.26 -20.89 -16.13
C GLY A 258 -8.89 -21.46 -15.80
N TRP A 259 -7.92 -20.62 -15.49
CA TRP A 259 -6.58 -21.01 -15.02
C TRP A 259 -5.92 -19.76 -14.40
N THR A 260 -5.05 -19.94 -13.42
CA THR A 260 -4.27 -18.85 -12.82
C THR A 260 -2.86 -19.35 -12.59
N GLY A 261 -1.85 -18.55 -12.96
CA GLY A 261 -0.43 -18.86 -12.76
C GLY A 261 -0.10 -19.09 -11.28
N SER A 262 1.12 -19.56 -11.04
CA SER A 262 1.67 -19.59 -9.68
C SER A 262 1.83 -18.16 -9.18
N TYR A 263 1.39 -17.87 -7.95
CA TYR A 263 1.53 -16.57 -7.29
C TYR A 263 2.42 -16.74 -6.06
N GLY A 264 3.21 -15.73 -5.72
CA GLY A 264 4.15 -15.78 -4.60
C GLY A 264 5.46 -16.51 -4.91
N ASN A 265 5.85 -16.56 -6.19
CA ASN A 265 7.17 -17.10 -6.52
C ASN A 265 8.26 -16.09 -6.16
N ILE A 266 9.39 -16.59 -5.68
CA ILE A 266 10.50 -15.71 -5.28
C ILE A 266 11.10 -14.95 -6.48
N TRP A 267 11.11 -15.55 -7.67
CA TRP A 267 11.59 -14.87 -8.88
C TRP A 267 10.70 -13.70 -9.32
N ASP A 268 9.43 -13.68 -8.95
CA ASP A 268 8.52 -12.55 -9.23
C ASP A 268 8.90 -11.30 -8.43
N VAL A 269 9.67 -11.43 -7.34
CA VAL A 269 9.99 -10.31 -6.45
C VAL A 269 10.80 -9.24 -7.17
N VAL A 270 11.87 -9.64 -7.86
CA VAL A 270 12.73 -8.71 -8.61
C VAL A 270 11.92 -8.00 -9.70
N LEU A 271 11.08 -8.75 -10.43
CA LEU A 271 10.18 -8.19 -11.45
C LEU A 271 9.18 -7.19 -10.86
N GLY A 272 8.67 -7.47 -9.66
CA GLY A 272 7.76 -6.59 -8.93
C GLY A 272 8.40 -5.25 -8.60
N TYR A 273 9.65 -5.24 -8.13
CA TYR A 273 10.38 -4.00 -7.87
C TYR A 273 10.66 -3.21 -9.16
N GLU A 274 11.14 -3.89 -10.21
CA GLU A 274 11.39 -3.27 -11.52
C GLU A 274 10.11 -2.62 -12.08
N LEU A 275 8.98 -3.31 -12.04
CA LEU A 275 7.69 -2.76 -12.49
C LEU A 275 7.29 -1.50 -11.69
N LEU A 276 7.44 -1.53 -10.37
CA LEU A 276 7.05 -0.41 -9.51
C LEU A 276 8.00 0.80 -9.67
N LEU A 277 9.31 0.57 -9.79
CA LEU A 277 10.30 1.63 -10.02
C LEU A 277 10.06 2.29 -11.38
N ASN A 278 9.89 1.50 -12.45
CA ASN A 278 9.59 2.01 -13.79
C ASN A 278 8.28 2.80 -13.81
N THR A 279 7.23 2.30 -13.16
CA THR A 279 5.96 3.03 -13.01
C THR A 279 6.19 4.38 -12.36
N LEU A 280 6.94 4.44 -11.24
CA LEU A 280 7.19 5.70 -10.55
C LEU A 280 8.07 6.65 -11.40
N GLU A 281 8.99 6.15 -12.21
CA GLU A 281 9.78 6.96 -13.14
C GLU A 281 8.94 7.59 -14.25
N GLU A 282 8.01 6.84 -14.85
CA GLU A 282 7.03 7.38 -15.80
C GLU A 282 6.20 8.51 -15.15
N TYR A 283 5.76 8.29 -13.90
CA TYR A 283 5.02 9.29 -13.16
C TYR A 283 5.87 10.49 -12.70
N LYS A 284 7.19 10.34 -12.52
CA LYS A 284 8.10 11.49 -12.31
C LYS A 284 8.10 12.42 -13.51
N GLN A 285 8.12 11.87 -14.73
CA GLN A 285 8.06 12.67 -15.96
C GLN A 285 6.70 13.36 -16.09
N LEU A 286 5.60 12.61 -15.90
CA LEU A 286 4.25 13.17 -15.97
C LEU A 286 4.03 14.28 -14.92
N ALA A 287 4.53 14.08 -13.69
CA ALA A 287 4.39 15.06 -12.62
C ALA A 287 5.25 16.33 -12.81
N ALA A 288 6.21 16.35 -13.74
CA ALA A 288 7.01 17.54 -14.03
C ALA A 288 6.17 18.64 -14.70
N ASP A 289 5.19 18.25 -15.51
CA ASP A 289 4.31 19.16 -16.26
C ASP A 289 3.04 19.55 -15.47
N PHE A 290 2.85 18.99 -14.28
CA PHE A 290 1.69 19.27 -13.45
C PHE A 290 1.83 20.66 -12.79
N PRO A 291 0.95 21.64 -13.11
CA PRO A 291 1.15 23.05 -12.75
C PRO A 291 1.05 23.34 -11.26
N ASP A 292 0.42 22.47 -10.45
CA ASP A 292 0.46 22.57 -8.99
C ASP A 292 -0.01 21.29 -8.26
N PRO A 293 0.91 20.37 -7.91
CA PRO A 293 0.72 19.52 -6.75
C PRO A 293 2.08 19.15 -6.12
N GLU A 294 2.65 20.06 -5.32
CA GLU A 294 3.89 19.83 -4.58
C GLU A 294 3.87 18.47 -3.86
N HIS A 295 2.74 18.13 -3.22
CA HIS A 295 2.52 16.84 -2.57
C HIS A 295 2.64 15.62 -3.48
N PHE A 296 2.12 15.68 -4.71
CA PHE A 296 2.12 14.54 -5.62
C PHE A 296 3.53 14.28 -6.15
N ARG A 297 4.23 15.32 -6.61
CA ARG A 297 5.61 15.21 -7.08
C ARG A 297 6.57 14.79 -5.98
N ILE A 298 6.44 15.37 -4.78
CA ILE A 298 7.24 14.96 -3.62
C ILE A 298 6.91 13.52 -3.23
N GLY A 299 5.62 13.14 -3.20
CA GLY A 299 5.17 11.78 -2.88
C GLY A 299 5.76 10.74 -3.82
N ILE A 300 5.76 10.98 -5.14
CA ILE A 300 6.35 10.07 -6.13
C ILE A 300 7.84 9.86 -5.88
N ASN A 301 8.59 10.96 -5.64
CA ASN A 301 10.03 10.85 -5.38
C ASN A 301 10.30 10.09 -4.08
N LEU A 302 9.58 10.40 -2.99
CA LEU A 302 9.74 9.68 -1.72
C LEU A 302 9.36 8.21 -1.82
N ALA A 303 8.34 7.87 -2.61
CA ALA A 303 7.97 6.49 -2.89
C ALA A 303 9.07 5.77 -3.67
N TRP A 304 9.65 6.42 -4.68
CA TRP A 304 10.74 5.86 -5.48
C TRP A 304 11.98 5.64 -4.60
N ASP A 305 12.39 6.65 -3.82
CA ASP A 305 13.56 6.55 -2.93
C ASP A 305 13.38 5.39 -1.94
N LYS A 306 12.18 5.26 -1.37
CA LYS A 306 11.88 4.19 -0.42
C LYS A 306 11.83 2.82 -1.09
N LEU A 307 11.35 2.74 -2.32
CA LEU A 307 11.29 1.50 -3.08
C LEU A 307 12.69 1.05 -3.50
N ASP A 308 13.53 1.98 -3.96
CA ASP A 308 14.94 1.73 -4.33
C ASP A 308 15.76 1.28 -3.12
N GLU A 309 15.54 1.88 -1.94
CA GLU A 309 16.16 1.42 -0.68
C GLU A 309 15.89 -0.08 -0.44
N TYR A 310 14.65 -0.54 -0.61
CA TYR A 310 14.31 -1.96 -0.42
C TYR A 310 14.70 -2.84 -1.59
N TYR A 311 14.79 -2.28 -2.80
CA TYR A 311 15.29 -3.01 -3.95
C TYR A 311 16.76 -3.36 -3.77
N GLN A 312 17.58 -2.41 -3.32
CA GLN A 312 18.99 -2.64 -2.99
C GLN A 312 19.17 -3.66 -1.86
N ARG A 313 18.23 -3.73 -0.91
CA ARG A 313 18.26 -4.75 0.16
C ARG A 313 18.03 -6.18 -0.33
N LEU A 314 17.58 -6.40 -1.56
CA LEU A 314 17.53 -7.76 -2.12
C LEU A 314 18.93 -8.39 -2.19
N ASP A 315 19.99 -7.57 -2.26
CA ASP A 315 21.39 -8.00 -2.17
C ASP A 315 21.75 -8.66 -0.83
N GLU A 316 20.93 -8.51 0.21
CA GLU A 316 21.15 -9.16 1.51
C GLU A 316 20.83 -10.65 1.48
N THR A 317 20.00 -11.11 0.53
CA THR A 317 19.47 -12.49 0.51
C THR A 317 19.53 -13.06 -0.91
N PRO A 318 20.48 -13.97 -1.20
CA PRO A 318 20.74 -14.43 -2.57
C PRO A 318 19.58 -15.16 -3.26
N ILE A 319 18.59 -15.65 -2.52
CA ILE A 319 17.46 -16.41 -3.08
C ILE A 319 16.69 -15.66 -4.16
N TYR A 320 16.64 -14.32 -4.11
CA TYR A 320 15.98 -13.52 -5.13
C TYR A 320 16.67 -13.65 -6.49
N TYR A 321 18.01 -13.64 -6.50
CA TYR A 321 18.81 -13.78 -7.72
C TYR A 321 18.95 -15.24 -8.13
N THR A 322 19.13 -16.16 -7.18
CA THR A 322 19.16 -17.60 -7.45
C THR A 322 17.86 -18.08 -8.08
N ALA A 323 16.70 -17.66 -7.56
CA ALA A 323 15.40 -18.04 -8.13
C ALA A 323 15.23 -17.52 -9.57
N MET A 324 15.67 -16.28 -9.85
CA MET A 324 15.61 -15.71 -11.19
C MET A 324 16.57 -16.43 -12.16
N ALA A 325 17.81 -16.69 -11.74
CA ALA A 325 18.82 -17.37 -12.56
C ALA A 325 18.44 -18.82 -12.90
N LEU A 326 17.74 -19.50 -12.00
CA LEU A 326 17.25 -20.87 -12.22
C LEU A 326 15.92 -20.91 -12.99
N HIS A 327 15.25 -19.78 -13.21
CA HIS A 327 14.00 -19.75 -13.94
C HIS A 327 14.23 -19.98 -15.44
N PRO A 328 13.65 -21.04 -16.06
CA PRO A 328 13.98 -21.44 -17.43
C PRO A 328 13.77 -20.37 -18.51
N ALA A 329 12.82 -19.44 -18.28
CA ALA A 329 12.51 -18.37 -19.23
C ALA A 329 13.39 -17.11 -19.07
N TYR A 330 14.04 -16.93 -17.91
CA TYR A 330 14.79 -15.70 -17.60
C TYR A 330 16.29 -15.96 -17.61
N ARG A 331 16.78 -16.79 -16.67
CA ARG A 331 18.19 -17.18 -16.56
C ARG A 331 19.10 -15.94 -16.50
N TRP A 332 20.33 -16.06 -17.01
CA TRP A 332 21.28 -14.94 -17.09
C TRP A 332 20.86 -13.85 -18.07
N ASP A 333 20.17 -14.23 -19.15
CA ASP A 333 19.72 -13.32 -20.21
C ASP A 333 18.90 -12.15 -19.60
N TRP A 334 18.02 -12.45 -18.64
CA TRP A 334 17.22 -11.41 -17.97
C TRP A 334 18.07 -10.35 -17.25
N PHE A 335 19.12 -10.77 -16.54
CA PHE A 335 20.02 -9.84 -15.83
C PHE A 335 20.84 -9.02 -16.83
N ASP A 336 21.41 -9.68 -17.83
CA ASP A 336 22.26 -9.05 -18.85
C ASP A 336 21.47 -8.00 -19.65
N GLU A 337 20.19 -8.25 -19.93
CA GLU A 337 19.29 -7.32 -20.64
C GLU A 337 18.74 -6.21 -19.73
N THR A 338 18.13 -6.56 -18.59
CA THR A 338 17.45 -5.59 -17.72
C THR A 338 18.44 -4.64 -17.06
N TRP A 339 19.61 -5.17 -16.66
CA TRP A 339 20.67 -4.39 -16.01
C TRP A 339 21.84 -4.08 -16.95
N ALA A 340 21.61 -4.02 -18.26
CA ALA A 340 22.63 -3.67 -19.26
C ALA A 340 23.35 -2.34 -18.93
N HIS A 341 22.65 -1.41 -18.28
CA HIS A 341 23.17 -0.11 -17.85
C HIS A 341 23.93 -0.15 -16.51
N LYS A 342 23.97 -1.31 -15.83
CA LYS A 342 24.65 -1.53 -14.54
C LYS A 342 25.42 -2.87 -14.53
N PRO A 343 26.54 -2.99 -15.27
CA PRO A 343 27.30 -4.25 -15.37
C PRO A 343 27.75 -4.81 -14.01
N SER A 344 28.10 -3.95 -13.06
CA SER A 344 28.50 -4.38 -11.71
C SER A 344 27.37 -5.06 -10.92
N TRP A 345 26.11 -4.76 -11.22
CA TRP A 345 24.96 -5.45 -10.59
C TRP A 345 24.83 -6.88 -11.12
N VAL A 346 25.06 -7.07 -12.42
CA VAL A 346 25.07 -8.39 -13.06
C VAL A 346 26.19 -9.26 -12.50
N GLU A 347 27.41 -8.70 -12.39
CA GLU A 347 28.57 -9.39 -11.81
C GLU A 347 28.26 -9.85 -10.38
N LYS A 348 27.77 -8.92 -9.54
CA LYS A 348 27.38 -9.22 -8.16
C LYS A 348 26.33 -10.33 -8.06
N ALA A 349 25.29 -10.29 -8.90
CA ALA A 349 24.26 -11.34 -8.89
C ALA A 349 24.82 -12.71 -9.30
N LYS A 350 25.70 -12.75 -10.32
CA LYS A 350 26.38 -13.99 -10.75
C LYS A 350 27.27 -14.54 -9.64
N GLU A 351 28.03 -13.69 -8.95
CA GLU A 351 28.85 -14.07 -7.78
C GLU A 351 27.98 -14.64 -6.65
N MET A 352 26.91 -13.94 -6.26
CA MET A 352 26.01 -14.40 -5.19
C MET A 352 25.38 -15.76 -5.49
N VAL A 353 24.98 -16.01 -6.74
CA VAL A 353 24.40 -17.31 -7.14
C VAL A 353 25.47 -18.41 -7.14
N ALA A 354 26.69 -18.10 -7.60
CA ALA A 354 27.81 -19.03 -7.57
C ALA A 354 28.18 -19.41 -6.13
N ASP A 355 28.19 -18.44 -5.21
CA ASP A 355 28.44 -18.67 -3.79
C ASP A 355 27.41 -19.61 -3.18
N VAL A 356 26.12 -19.41 -3.46
CA VAL A 356 25.05 -20.34 -3.01
C VAL A 356 25.30 -21.75 -3.54
N TRP A 357 25.62 -21.89 -4.84
CA TRP A 357 25.92 -23.20 -5.42
C TRP A 357 27.11 -23.88 -4.72
N LEU A 358 28.23 -23.18 -4.60
CA LEU A 358 29.48 -23.73 -4.05
C LEU A 358 29.35 -24.08 -2.56
N SER A 359 28.68 -23.22 -1.78
CA SER A 359 28.53 -23.42 -0.33
C SER A 359 27.49 -24.47 0.02
N ASP A 360 26.31 -24.43 -0.61
CA ASP A 360 25.15 -25.20 -0.13
C ASP A 360 24.85 -26.45 -0.98
N TYR A 361 25.27 -26.51 -2.24
CA TYR A 361 24.78 -27.55 -3.18
C TYR A 361 25.86 -28.37 -3.89
N ALA A 362 27.04 -27.80 -4.17
CA ALA A 362 28.07 -28.44 -5.00
C ALA A 362 28.62 -29.76 -4.43
N HIS A 363 28.48 -29.97 -3.12
CA HIS A 363 28.94 -31.15 -2.39
C HIS A 363 27.83 -32.19 -2.17
N LEU A 364 26.59 -31.91 -2.58
CA LEU A 364 25.48 -32.85 -2.44
C LEU A 364 25.60 -33.97 -3.48
N GLU A 365 25.42 -35.22 -3.05
CA GLU A 365 25.34 -36.34 -3.97
C GLU A 365 24.07 -36.23 -4.82
N VAL A 366 24.24 -36.17 -6.15
CA VAL A 366 23.12 -36.24 -7.09
C VAL A 366 22.59 -37.68 -7.06
N ARG A 367 21.44 -37.87 -6.43
CA ARG A 367 20.75 -39.17 -6.34
C ARG A 367 20.00 -39.53 -7.61
#